data_AF-A0A841Q189-F1
#
_entry.id   AF-A0A841Q189-F1
#
_cell.length_a   1.000
_cell.length_b   1.000
_cell.length_c   1.000
_cell.angle_alpha   90.00
_cell.angle_beta   90.00
_cell.angle_gamma   90.00
#
_symmetry.space_group_name_H-M   'P 1'
#
loop_
_entity.id
_entity.type
_entity.pdbx_description
1 polymer ?
#
loop_
_entity_poly.entity_id
_entity_poly.type
_entity_poly.pdbx_seq_one_letter_code
_entity_poly.pdbx_strand_id
1 'polypeptide(L)'
;MKQYDERTEFDQTFQSFESIQFDERDKKEVYTNIMNKIENKPSKNRFSKWSKHILTTAVVAIFFIVGGYLLTDKFIMDQANPTPLDENKKTIQTYLEKEFTGPNEELSNILDNGIISPEFNAYREETYGDLVANFKNMVNLNHILVFLIDAHMNGYQLNPKTIDIQEIEDTQNNVYNYKVEVEYSKGNQVNTATVTGIINLDENGKISMIRKMDGRELLEKINQSIHTTLKEVETAITEQGLELEEPDLPSGNAFIQELNDVSPKAYFIDERTLSIYEFPTVQAREKGMEDFEEKTATMRLVPHETYTNKNILVFYVEGNEETNNKIKTAITELE
;
A
#
# COMPACT_ATOMS: atom_id res chain seq x y z
N MET A 1 50.21 -16.65 0.15
CA MET A 1 48.80 -16.20 0.20
C MET A 1 48.60 -15.49 1.53
N LYS A 2 48.31 -14.18 1.51
CA LYS A 2 47.88 -13.42 2.68
C LYS A 2 46.36 -13.24 2.55
N GLN A 3 45.59 -13.65 3.55
CA GLN A 3 44.17 -13.34 3.66
C GLN A 3 44.01 -11.85 3.92
N TYR A 4 43.17 -11.19 3.11
CA TYR A 4 42.68 -9.84 3.36
C TYR A 4 41.44 -9.97 4.25
N ASP A 5 41.43 -9.26 5.38
CA ASP A 5 40.29 -9.10 6.28
C ASP A 5 39.61 -7.78 5.88
N GLU A 6 38.58 -7.87 5.05
CA GLU A 6 37.74 -6.73 4.66
C GLU A 6 36.57 -6.64 5.64
N ARG A 7 36.80 -5.99 6.78
CA ARG A 7 35.70 -5.32 7.50
C ARG A 7 35.73 -3.87 7.09
N THR A 8 34.67 -3.41 6.44
CA THR A 8 34.58 -2.02 6.00
C THR A 8 34.22 -1.12 7.18
N GLU A 9 34.60 0.15 7.10
CA GLU A 9 34.23 1.21 8.06
C GLU A 9 32.69 1.31 8.23
N PHE A 10 31.96 0.86 7.20
CA PHE A 10 30.51 0.70 7.20
C PHE A 10 30.01 -0.37 8.17
N ASP A 11 30.66 -1.53 8.24
CA ASP A 11 30.28 -2.63 9.14
C ASP A 11 30.42 -2.23 10.62
N GLN A 12 31.43 -1.42 10.95
CA GLN A 12 31.62 -0.91 12.30
C GLN A 12 30.59 0.16 12.67
N THR A 13 30.19 0.99 11.71
CA THR A 13 29.18 2.03 11.91
C THR A 13 27.79 1.40 12.13
N PHE A 14 27.45 0.36 11.37
CA PHE A 14 26.17 -0.34 11.52
C PHE A 14 26.05 -1.12 12.84
N GLN A 15 27.13 -1.78 13.28
CA GLN A 15 27.17 -2.43 14.59
C GLN A 15 27.06 -1.44 15.75
N SER A 16 27.48 -0.18 15.57
CA SER A 16 27.33 0.84 16.60
C SER A 16 25.86 1.23 16.84
N PHE A 17 25.01 1.18 15.81
CA PHE A 17 23.58 1.47 15.93
C PHE A 17 22.78 0.33 16.58
N GLU A 18 23.18 -0.93 16.41
CA GLU A 18 22.56 -2.07 17.12
C GLU A 18 22.80 -2.05 18.64
N SER A 19 23.74 -1.23 19.13
CA SER A 19 24.16 -1.22 20.54
C SER A 19 23.56 -0.10 21.39
N ILE A 20 22.75 0.80 20.80
CA ILE A 20 22.08 1.84 21.60
C ILE A 20 20.81 1.26 22.22
N GLN A 21 21.00 0.60 23.37
CA GLN A 21 19.88 0.25 24.23
C GLN A 21 19.34 1.52 24.89
N PHE A 22 18.23 2.03 24.37
CA PHE A 22 17.43 3.04 25.06
C PHE A 22 16.79 2.39 26.29
N ASP A 23 17.11 2.90 27.47
CA ASP A 23 16.36 2.51 28.66
C ASP A 23 14.95 3.13 28.61
N GLU A 24 14.00 2.60 29.39
CA GLU A 24 12.60 3.07 29.37
C GLU A 24 12.44 4.56 29.70
N ARG A 25 13.42 5.18 30.37
CA ARG A 25 13.44 6.62 30.63
C ARG A 25 13.91 7.39 29.40
N ASP A 26 14.90 6.90 28.67
CA ASP A 26 15.39 7.54 27.46
C ASP A 26 14.32 7.54 26.36
N LYS A 27 13.56 6.44 26.21
CA LYS A 27 12.41 6.39 25.30
C LYS A 27 11.34 7.42 25.66
N LYS A 28 11.03 7.53 26.97
CA LYS A 28 10.03 8.48 27.48
C LYS A 28 10.47 9.93 27.30
N GLU A 29 11.76 10.21 27.44
CA GLU A 29 12.32 11.55 27.23
C GLU A 29 12.30 11.94 25.74
N VAL A 30 12.68 11.03 24.84
CA VAL A 30 12.61 11.26 23.39
C VAL A 30 11.16 11.51 22.95
N TYR A 31 10.23 10.68 23.42
CA TYR A 31 8.79 10.83 23.12
C TYR A 31 8.25 12.18 23.61
N THR A 32 8.59 12.56 24.85
CA THR A 32 8.15 13.84 25.43
C THR A 32 8.74 15.04 24.68
N ASN A 33 9.99 14.95 24.24
CA ASN A 33 10.66 16.01 23.46
C ASN A 33 10.11 16.17 22.04
N ILE A 34 9.63 15.08 21.43
CA ILE A 34 8.95 15.13 20.14
C ILE A 34 7.56 15.75 20.30
N MET A 35 6.79 15.31 21.30
CA MET A 35 5.43 15.81 21.53
C MET A 35 5.41 17.30 21.90
N ASN A 36 6.37 17.74 22.71
CA ASN A 36 6.53 19.16 23.03
C ASN A 36 6.93 20.03 21.83
N LYS A 37 7.60 19.45 20.81
CA LYS A 37 7.93 20.16 19.56
C LYS A 37 6.74 20.25 18.61
N ILE A 38 5.81 19.30 18.68
CA ILE A 38 4.57 19.29 17.89
C ILE A 38 3.57 20.31 18.46
N GLU A 39 3.41 20.38 19.79
CA GLU A 39 2.47 21.31 20.43
C GLU A 39 2.88 22.79 20.34
N ASN A 40 4.18 23.10 20.18
CA ASN A 40 4.70 24.47 20.25
C ASN A 40 5.02 25.14 18.90
N LYS A 41 4.56 24.61 17.76
CA LYS A 41 4.84 25.25 16.46
C LYS A 41 3.75 26.27 16.09
N PRO A 42 4.04 27.59 16.05
CA PRO A 42 3.06 28.59 15.64
C PRO A 42 2.83 28.50 14.11
N SER A 43 1.62 28.11 13.70
CA SER A 43 1.24 28.01 12.30
C SER A 43 1.01 29.41 11.68
N LYS A 44 1.76 29.71 10.60
CA LYS A 44 1.53 30.88 9.74
C LYS A 44 0.85 30.43 8.42
N ASN A 45 -0.48 30.60 8.36
CA ASN A 45 -1.34 31.20 7.31
C ASN A 45 -0.90 31.13 5.81
N ARG A 46 -1.71 30.79 4.78
CA ARG A 46 -3.05 31.33 4.36
C ARG A 46 -3.75 30.45 3.27
N PHE A 47 -5.07 30.70 3.11
CA PHE A 47 -6.09 30.20 2.14
C PHE A 47 -6.65 28.80 2.46
N SER A 48 -7.96 28.55 2.61
CA SER A 48 -9.19 29.25 2.19
C SER A 48 -10.27 29.15 3.27
N LYS A 49 -10.89 30.29 3.62
CA LYS A 49 -12.06 30.40 4.49
C LYS A 49 -13.32 30.44 3.62
N TRP A 50 -13.93 29.29 3.32
CA TRP A 50 -15.36 29.19 2.98
C TRP A 50 -15.77 27.71 2.80
N SER A 51 -16.28 27.07 3.87
CA SER A 51 -17.20 25.89 3.82
C SER A 51 -17.44 25.20 5.18
N LYS A 52 -16.83 25.66 6.30
CA LYS A 52 -16.70 24.86 7.54
C LYS A 52 -17.92 24.73 8.48
N HIS A 53 -19.15 25.08 8.11
CA HIS A 53 -20.26 25.04 9.08
C HIS A 53 -21.50 24.21 8.70
N ILE A 54 -21.51 23.49 7.57
CA ILE A 54 -22.67 22.65 7.22
C ILE A 54 -22.28 21.17 6.97
N LEU A 55 -21.04 20.85 6.62
CA LEU A 55 -20.65 19.45 6.33
C LEU A 55 -20.24 18.62 7.55
N THR A 56 -19.90 19.22 8.69
CA THR A 56 -19.38 18.47 9.84
C THR A 56 -20.46 17.84 10.72
N THR A 57 -21.66 18.43 10.80
CA THR A 57 -22.70 17.90 11.70
C THR A 57 -23.48 16.72 11.09
N ALA A 58 -23.66 16.69 9.77
CA ALA A 58 -24.38 15.61 9.10
C ALA A 58 -23.55 14.31 9.02
N VAL A 59 -22.23 14.41 8.81
CA VAL A 59 -21.34 13.24 8.75
C VAL A 59 -21.15 12.62 10.13
N VAL A 60 -20.96 13.44 11.17
CA VAL A 60 -20.84 12.94 12.56
C VAL A 60 -22.16 12.33 13.07
N ALA A 61 -23.32 12.87 12.69
CA ALA A 61 -24.61 12.30 13.08
C ALA A 61 -24.88 10.94 12.40
N ILE A 62 -24.42 10.73 11.16
CA ILE A 62 -24.54 9.42 10.47
C ILE A 62 -23.64 8.38 11.15
N PHE A 63 -22.44 8.75 11.61
CA PHE A 63 -21.57 7.85 12.38
C PHE A 63 -22.16 7.48 13.75
N PHE A 64 -22.85 8.38 14.46
CA PHE A 64 -23.50 8.03 15.73
C PHE A 64 -24.82 7.27 15.54
N ILE A 65 -25.54 7.46 14.44
CA ILE A 65 -26.80 6.73 14.18
C ILE A 65 -26.52 5.34 13.60
N VAL A 66 -25.47 5.13 12.81
CA VAL A 66 -25.12 3.80 12.26
C VAL A 66 -24.11 3.06 13.15
N GLY A 67 -23.08 3.74 13.63
CA GLY A 67 -22.09 3.16 14.56
C GLY A 67 -22.61 3.00 15.98
N GLY A 68 -23.57 3.83 16.42
CA GLY A 68 -24.23 3.66 17.71
C GLY A 68 -25.27 2.54 17.73
N TYR A 69 -26.00 2.32 16.63
CA TYR A 69 -27.02 1.25 16.54
C TYR A 69 -26.38 -0.15 16.50
N LEU A 70 -25.19 -0.27 15.93
CA LEU A 70 -24.40 -1.52 15.95
C LEU A 70 -23.83 -1.86 17.34
N LEU A 71 -23.84 -0.92 18.29
CA LEU A 71 -23.40 -1.16 19.67
C LEU A 71 -24.56 -1.44 20.64
N THR A 72 -25.80 -1.05 20.33
CA THR A 72 -26.93 -1.28 21.24
C THR A 72 -27.49 -2.70 21.19
N ASP A 73 -27.43 -3.38 20.04
CA ASP A 73 -27.85 -4.79 19.96
C ASP A 73 -26.86 -5.75 20.66
N LYS A 74 -25.63 -5.29 20.95
CA LYS A 74 -24.61 -6.04 21.71
C LYS A 74 -24.65 -5.82 23.23
N PHE A 75 -25.51 -4.93 23.75
CA PHE A 75 -25.58 -4.64 25.19
C PHE A 75 -26.66 -5.43 25.95
N ILE A 76 -27.48 -6.21 25.25
CA ILE A 76 -28.43 -7.16 25.85
C ILE A 76 -28.02 -8.59 25.48
N MET A 77 -26.79 -8.97 25.85
CA MET A 77 -26.43 -10.39 25.95
C MET A 77 -25.46 -10.59 27.11
N ASP A 78 -26.00 -11.24 28.12
CA ASP A 78 -25.36 -12.02 29.18
C ASP A 78 -24.51 -11.35 30.28
N GLN A 79 -25.09 -11.35 31.48
CA GLN A 79 -24.39 -11.47 32.76
C GLN A 79 -23.92 -12.93 33.01
N ALA A 80 -23.26 -13.55 32.03
CA ALA A 80 -22.59 -14.83 32.18
C ALA A 80 -21.11 -14.65 31.79
N ASN A 81 -20.21 -15.27 32.54
CA ASN A 81 -18.79 -15.30 32.15
C ASN A 81 -18.70 -16.03 30.80
N PRO A 82 -18.06 -15.44 29.77
CA PRO A 82 -17.97 -16.04 28.45
C PRO A 82 -17.23 -17.38 28.51
N THR A 83 -17.62 -18.34 27.67
CA THR A 83 -16.90 -19.61 27.58
C THR A 83 -15.59 -19.43 26.81
N PRO A 84 -14.58 -20.30 26.98
CA PRO A 84 -13.33 -20.22 26.20
C PRO A 84 -13.55 -20.24 24.67
N LEU A 85 -14.61 -20.92 24.20
CA LEU A 85 -14.99 -20.92 22.79
C LEU A 85 -15.46 -19.53 22.32
N ASP A 86 -16.22 -18.82 23.16
CA ASP A 86 -16.70 -17.48 22.87
C ASP A 86 -15.54 -16.47 22.87
N GLU A 87 -14.56 -16.64 23.77
CA GLU A 87 -13.34 -15.82 23.81
C GLU A 87 -12.49 -16.02 22.55
N ASN A 88 -12.30 -17.26 22.10
CA ASN A 88 -11.56 -17.57 20.88
C ASN A 88 -12.18 -16.91 19.64
N LYS A 89 -13.50 -17.05 19.46
CA LYS A 89 -14.22 -16.40 18.35
C LYS A 89 -14.11 -14.88 18.43
N LYS A 90 -14.14 -14.31 19.64
CA LYS A 90 -13.93 -12.87 19.85
C LYS A 90 -12.54 -12.41 19.42
N THR A 91 -11.47 -13.13 19.77
CA THR A 91 -10.10 -12.82 19.32
C THR A 91 -10.03 -12.81 17.79
N ILE A 92 -10.59 -13.83 17.14
CA ILE A 92 -10.63 -13.91 15.67
C ILE A 92 -11.43 -12.76 15.07
N GLN A 93 -12.61 -12.49 15.60
CA GLN A 93 -13.47 -11.41 15.13
C GLN A 93 -12.75 -10.06 15.23
N THR A 94 -12.10 -9.76 16.37
CA THR A 94 -11.36 -8.52 16.54
C THR A 94 -10.18 -8.40 15.57
N TYR A 95 -9.46 -9.50 15.28
CA TYR A 95 -8.41 -9.50 14.27
C TYR A 95 -8.98 -9.18 12.87
N LEU A 96 -10.06 -9.85 12.46
CA LEU A 96 -10.67 -9.66 11.15
C LEU A 96 -11.28 -8.25 11.00
N GLU A 97 -11.92 -7.72 12.04
CA GLU A 97 -12.40 -6.33 12.06
C GLU A 97 -11.25 -5.34 11.84
N LYS A 98 -10.12 -5.52 12.53
CA LYS A 98 -8.93 -4.67 12.36
C LYS A 98 -8.31 -4.79 10.97
N GLU A 99 -8.29 -6.00 10.39
CA GLU A 99 -7.69 -6.25 9.07
C GLU A 99 -8.54 -5.72 7.90
N PHE A 100 -9.86 -5.65 8.06
CA PHE A 100 -10.79 -5.28 6.98
C PHE A 100 -11.51 -3.94 7.18
N THR A 101 -11.14 -3.15 8.20
CA THR A 101 -11.67 -1.80 8.43
C THR A 101 -10.60 -0.74 8.22
N GLY A 102 -10.83 0.18 7.30
CA GLY A 102 -9.95 1.32 7.01
C GLY A 102 -9.36 1.29 5.60
N PRO A 103 -8.22 1.95 5.34
CA PRO A 103 -7.37 2.64 6.31
C PRO A 103 -8.03 3.88 6.91
N ASN A 104 -7.94 4.04 8.23
CA ASN A 104 -8.41 5.27 8.90
C ASN A 104 -7.37 6.41 8.74
N GLU A 105 -7.71 7.62 9.16
CA GLU A 105 -6.82 8.80 9.03
C GLU A 105 -5.45 8.58 9.69
N GLU A 106 -5.41 7.92 10.84
CA GLU A 106 -4.16 7.60 11.54
C GLU A 106 -3.27 6.66 10.71
N LEU A 107 -3.81 5.51 10.29
CA LEU A 107 -3.08 4.54 9.48
C LEU A 107 -2.66 5.15 8.15
N SER A 108 -3.51 5.94 7.50
CA SER A 108 -3.15 6.64 6.25
C SER A 108 -1.97 7.59 6.44
N ASN A 109 -1.97 8.42 7.49
CA ASN A 109 -0.85 9.31 7.78
C ASN A 109 0.45 8.53 8.05
N ILE A 110 0.36 7.37 8.70
CA ILE A 110 1.53 6.51 8.95
C ILE A 110 2.04 5.89 7.64
N LEU A 111 1.14 5.38 6.79
CA LEU A 111 1.47 4.77 5.51
C LEU A 111 2.08 5.78 4.53
N ASP A 112 1.64 7.05 4.57
CA ASP A 112 2.23 8.14 3.79
C ASP A 112 3.71 8.42 4.16
N ASN A 113 4.12 8.09 5.38
CA ASN A 113 5.53 8.16 5.82
C ASN A 113 6.33 6.87 5.49
N GLY A 114 5.68 5.86 4.90
CA GLY A 114 6.29 4.62 4.44
C GLY A 114 6.18 3.43 5.41
N ILE A 115 6.11 2.22 4.83
CA ILE A 115 5.90 0.94 5.52
C ILE A 115 7.12 0.40 6.30
N ILE A 116 8.25 1.10 6.27
CA ILE A 116 9.48 0.74 7.01
C ILE A 116 9.65 1.66 8.24
N SER A 117 8.76 2.63 8.43
CA SER A 117 8.87 3.60 9.51
C SER A 117 8.71 2.97 10.92
N PRO A 118 9.41 3.50 11.94
CA PRO A 118 9.18 3.11 13.34
C PRO A 118 7.71 3.24 13.76
N GLU A 119 7.02 4.28 13.26
CA GLU A 119 5.60 4.56 13.51
C GLU A 119 4.72 3.42 12.96
N PHE A 120 5.00 2.93 11.76
CA PHE A 120 4.28 1.79 11.18
C PHE A 120 4.48 0.50 11.99
N ASN A 121 5.69 0.26 12.48
CA ASN A 121 5.96 -0.87 13.36
C ASN A 121 5.22 -0.76 14.69
N ALA A 122 5.23 0.42 15.31
CA ALA A 122 4.53 0.69 16.56
C ALA A 122 3.02 0.50 16.41
N TYR A 123 2.42 1.04 15.35
CA TYR A 123 1.00 0.89 15.06
C TYR A 123 0.60 -0.58 14.92
N ARG A 124 1.39 -1.39 14.21
CA ARG A 124 1.10 -2.83 14.07
C ARG A 124 1.16 -3.56 15.40
N GLU A 125 2.18 -3.30 16.21
CA GLU A 125 2.34 -3.93 17.52
C GLU A 125 1.18 -3.55 18.45
N GLU A 126 0.83 -2.27 18.53
CA GLU A 126 -0.30 -1.78 19.34
C GLU A 126 -1.64 -2.35 18.86
N THR A 127 -1.82 -2.45 17.54
CA THR A 127 -3.07 -2.92 16.95
C THR A 127 -3.23 -4.43 17.07
N TYR A 128 -2.16 -5.23 16.94
CA TYR A 128 -2.26 -6.68 16.79
C TYR A 128 -1.53 -7.50 17.85
N GLY A 129 -0.56 -6.94 18.58
CA GLY A 129 0.35 -7.68 19.47
C GLY A 129 -0.36 -8.50 20.54
N ASP A 130 -1.45 -7.98 21.11
CA ASP A 130 -2.24 -8.70 22.10
C ASP A 130 -3.03 -9.88 21.52
N LEU A 131 -3.35 -9.85 20.22
CA LEU A 131 -4.18 -10.86 19.55
C LEU A 131 -3.36 -12.04 19.03
N VAL A 132 -2.06 -11.88 18.82
CA VAL A 132 -1.21 -12.86 18.13
C VAL A 132 -0.16 -13.47 19.06
N ALA A 133 0.13 -14.76 18.88
CA ALA A 133 1.08 -15.49 19.72
C ALA A 133 2.54 -15.13 19.38
N ASN A 134 2.83 -14.89 18.10
CA ASN A 134 4.15 -14.51 17.61
C ASN A 134 4.04 -13.38 16.59
N PHE A 135 4.06 -12.14 17.08
CA PHE A 135 3.87 -10.95 16.25
C PHE A 135 4.90 -10.85 15.11
N LYS A 136 6.19 -11.06 15.41
CA LYS A 136 7.25 -11.01 14.40
C LYS A 136 7.01 -11.99 13.25
N ASN A 137 6.53 -13.20 13.56
CA ASN A 137 6.20 -14.19 12.54
C ASN A 137 4.98 -13.75 11.69
N MET A 138 3.95 -13.19 12.32
CA MET A 138 2.76 -12.69 11.59
C MET A 138 3.09 -11.55 10.64
N VAL A 139 3.97 -10.63 11.06
CA VAL A 139 4.50 -9.57 10.19
C VAL A 139 5.27 -10.15 9.01
N ASN A 140 6.21 -11.06 9.25
CA ASN A 140 7.07 -11.62 8.20
C ASN A 140 6.30 -12.48 7.17
N LEU A 141 5.20 -13.10 7.59
CA LEU A 141 4.33 -13.88 6.70
C LEU A 141 3.31 -13.03 5.95
N ASN A 142 3.36 -11.70 6.08
CA ASN A 142 2.37 -10.78 5.53
C ASN A 142 0.95 -11.19 5.94
N HIS A 143 0.68 -11.29 7.23
CA HIS A 143 -0.65 -11.55 7.79
C HIS A 143 -1.20 -10.35 8.59
N ILE A 144 -0.57 -9.18 8.50
CA ILE A 144 -0.98 -7.97 9.22
C ILE A 144 -1.00 -6.81 8.23
N LEU A 145 -2.15 -6.14 8.12
CA LEU A 145 -2.41 -4.98 7.27
C LEU A 145 -2.26 -5.24 5.77
N VAL A 146 -2.40 -6.48 5.32
CA VAL A 146 -2.17 -6.90 3.92
C VAL A 146 -3.07 -6.12 2.98
N PHE A 147 -4.37 -6.10 3.27
CA PHE A 147 -5.35 -5.46 2.41
C PHE A 147 -5.39 -3.95 2.62
N LEU A 148 -5.04 -3.47 3.81
CA LEU A 148 -5.11 -2.05 4.17
C LEU A 148 -3.98 -1.24 3.56
N ILE A 149 -2.78 -1.83 3.39
CA ILE A 149 -1.69 -1.19 2.65
C ILE A 149 -2.13 -0.97 1.20
N ASP A 150 -2.61 -2.01 0.51
CA ASP A 150 -3.05 -1.89 -0.88
C ASP A 150 -4.26 -0.96 -1.00
N ALA A 151 -5.23 -1.05 -0.08
CA ALA A 151 -6.37 -0.14 -0.07
C ALA A 151 -5.92 1.32 0.06
N HIS A 152 -4.99 1.63 0.96
CA HIS A 152 -4.41 2.98 1.10
C HIS A 152 -3.76 3.46 -0.19
N MET A 153 -2.83 2.66 -0.72
CA MET A 153 -2.08 2.99 -1.93
C MET A 153 -2.99 3.24 -3.14
N ASN A 154 -4.14 2.57 -3.17
CA ASN A 154 -5.10 2.68 -4.27
C ASN A 154 -6.29 3.62 -3.97
N GLY A 155 -6.32 4.28 -2.81
CA GLY A 155 -7.37 5.22 -2.41
C GLY A 155 -8.73 4.55 -2.13
N TYR A 156 -8.72 3.28 -1.74
CA TYR A 156 -9.89 2.54 -1.30
C TYR A 156 -10.05 2.59 0.23
N GLN A 157 -11.30 2.44 0.66
CA GLN A 157 -11.71 2.20 2.03
C GLN A 157 -12.40 0.83 2.12
N LEU A 158 -11.99 0.03 3.09
CA LEU A 158 -12.52 -1.29 3.39
C LEU A 158 -13.45 -1.22 4.61
N ASN A 159 -14.53 -1.99 4.55
CA ASN A 159 -15.44 -2.19 5.67
C ASN A 159 -16.02 -3.61 5.64
N PRO A 160 -15.84 -4.42 6.70
CA PRO A 160 -16.46 -5.73 6.75
C PRO A 160 -17.97 -5.57 6.92
N LYS A 161 -18.76 -6.29 6.12
CA LYS A 161 -20.22 -6.35 6.26
C LYS A 161 -20.65 -7.53 7.12
N THR A 162 -20.07 -8.68 6.83
CA THR A 162 -20.38 -9.94 7.50
C THR A 162 -19.08 -10.68 7.82
N ILE A 163 -18.98 -11.22 9.03
CA ILE A 163 -17.86 -12.05 9.47
C ILE A 163 -18.46 -13.36 10.01
N ASP A 164 -18.28 -14.44 9.25
CA ASP A 164 -18.69 -15.78 9.63
C ASP A 164 -17.48 -16.55 10.16
N ILE A 165 -17.56 -17.07 11.39
CA ILE A 165 -16.48 -17.85 12.03
C ILE A 165 -17.04 -19.20 12.45
N GLN A 166 -16.48 -20.27 11.91
CA GLN A 166 -16.92 -21.65 12.15
C GLN A 166 -15.75 -22.48 12.65
N GLU A 167 -15.95 -23.13 13.79
CA GLU A 167 -14.99 -24.08 14.33
C GLU A 167 -14.90 -25.31 13.43
N ILE A 168 -13.70 -25.85 13.28
CA ILE A 168 -13.49 -27.10 12.55
C ILE A 168 -13.48 -28.25 13.56
N GLU A 169 -14.59 -28.99 13.60
CA GLU A 169 -14.76 -30.17 14.46
C GLU A 169 -13.68 -31.23 14.15
N ASP A 170 -13.43 -32.10 15.14
CA ASP A 170 -12.51 -33.24 15.06
C ASP A 170 -11.05 -32.90 14.72
N THR A 171 -10.66 -31.64 14.85
CA THR A 171 -9.25 -31.22 14.83
C THR A 171 -8.73 -31.12 16.26
N GLN A 172 -7.58 -31.76 16.54
CA GLN A 172 -6.78 -31.29 17.67
C GLN A 172 -6.33 -29.88 17.28
N ASN A 173 -6.57 -28.91 18.15
CA ASN A 173 -6.26 -27.48 18.08
C ASN A 173 -7.48 -26.57 17.81
N ASN A 174 -7.45 -25.39 18.43
CA ASN A 174 -8.41 -24.30 18.27
C ASN A 174 -8.37 -23.75 16.83
N VAL A 175 -8.98 -24.46 15.86
CA VAL A 175 -8.93 -24.15 14.43
C VAL A 175 -10.30 -23.73 13.90
N TYR A 176 -10.31 -22.63 13.14
CA TYR A 176 -11.54 -22.01 12.65
C TYR A 176 -11.41 -21.69 11.16
N ASN A 177 -12.47 -21.98 10.40
CA ASN A 177 -12.70 -21.35 9.10
C ASN A 177 -13.31 -19.98 9.32
N TYR A 178 -12.93 -19.01 8.49
CA TYR A 178 -13.63 -17.74 8.42
C TYR A 178 -14.01 -17.38 6.99
N LYS A 179 -15.09 -16.60 6.87
CA LYS A 179 -15.50 -15.92 5.66
C LYS A 179 -15.88 -14.49 6.01
N VAL A 180 -15.25 -13.53 5.35
CA VAL A 180 -15.56 -12.11 5.47
C VAL A 180 -16.10 -11.61 4.14
N GLU A 181 -17.28 -11.00 4.17
CA GLU A 181 -17.75 -10.16 3.06
C GLU A 181 -17.23 -8.74 3.32
N VAL A 182 -16.34 -8.28 2.44
CA VAL A 182 -15.67 -6.98 2.56
C VAL A 182 -16.26 -6.05 1.53
N GLU A 183 -16.84 -4.94 1.99
CA GLU A 183 -17.13 -3.80 1.14
C GLU A 183 -15.84 -3.02 0.90
N TYR A 184 -15.58 -2.68 -0.36
CA TYR A 184 -14.49 -1.79 -0.74
C TYR A 184 -15.05 -0.63 -1.54
N SER A 185 -14.61 0.59 -1.21
CA SER A 185 -15.17 1.81 -1.77
C SER A 185 -14.09 2.81 -2.18
N LYS A 186 -14.33 3.52 -3.28
CA LYS A 186 -13.48 4.60 -3.80
C LYS A 186 -14.38 5.70 -4.35
N GLY A 187 -14.43 6.84 -3.68
CA GLY A 187 -15.39 7.90 -3.97
C GLY A 187 -16.84 7.40 -3.83
N ASN A 188 -17.60 7.44 -4.92
CA ASN A 188 -19.00 6.97 -4.95
C ASN A 188 -19.15 5.50 -5.39
N GLN A 189 -18.06 4.84 -5.78
CA GLN A 189 -18.10 3.43 -6.18
C GLN A 189 -17.99 2.56 -4.94
N VAL A 190 -18.94 1.64 -4.80
CA VAL A 190 -19.02 0.69 -3.69
C VAL A 190 -19.27 -0.68 -4.28
N ASN A 191 -18.43 -1.64 -3.92
CA ASN A 191 -18.52 -3.03 -4.35
C ASN A 191 -18.20 -3.94 -3.16
N THR A 192 -18.43 -5.24 -3.32
CA THR A 192 -18.08 -6.25 -2.31
C THR A 192 -17.22 -7.36 -2.90
N ALA A 193 -16.36 -7.94 -2.07
CA ALA A 193 -15.59 -9.13 -2.38
C ALA A 193 -15.58 -10.05 -1.15
N THR A 194 -15.37 -11.34 -1.38
CA THR A 194 -15.29 -12.32 -0.28
C THR A 194 -13.84 -12.68 0.02
N VAL A 195 -13.47 -12.67 1.29
CA VAL A 195 -12.19 -13.19 1.77
C VAL A 195 -12.43 -14.39 2.66
N THR A 196 -11.71 -15.48 2.43
CA THR A 196 -11.80 -16.69 3.27
C THR A 196 -10.44 -17.09 3.80
N GLY A 197 -10.42 -17.89 4.86
CA GLY A 197 -9.19 -18.48 5.35
C GLY A 197 -9.38 -19.37 6.55
N ILE A 198 -8.26 -19.84 7.09
CA ILE A 198 -8.20 -20.68 8.28
C ILE A 198 -7.31 -20.00 9.31
N ILE A 199 -7.82 -19.89 10.53
CA ILE A 199 -7.11 -19.33 11.68
C ILE A 199 -6.93 -20.41 12.75
N ASN A 200 -5.72 -20.53 13.26
CA ASN A 200 -5.35 -21.42 14.36
C ASN A 200 -5.00 -20.58 15.60
N LEU A 201 -5.53 -20.94 16.76
CA LEU A 201 -5.19 -20.33 18.05
C LEU A 201 -4.31 -21.27 18.88
N ASP A 202 -3.47 -20.70 19.73
CA ASP A 202 -2.73 -21.44 20.75
C ASP A 202 -3.60 -21.75 21.97
N GLU A 203 -2.99 -22.32 23.01
CA GLU A 203 -3.65 -22.66 24.28
C GLU A 203 -4.15 -21.45 25.08
N ASN A 204 -3.63 -20.26 24.78
CA ASN A 204 -4.01 -18.99 25.44
C ASN A 204 -5.06 -18.22 24.61
N GLY A 205 -5.57 -18.81 23.53
CA GLY A 205 -6.54 -18.16 22.65
C GLY A 205 -5.93 -17.07 21.76
N LYS A 206 -4.59 -17.01 21.62
CA LYS A 206 -3.91 -16.08 20.72
C LYS A 206 -3.73 -16.71 19.34
N ILE A 207 -3.82 -15.90 18.29
CA ILE A 207 -3.67 -16.36 16.90
C ILE A 207 -2.22 -16.78 16.67
N SER A 208 -2.01 -18.06 16.39
CA SER A 208 -0.70 -18.67 16.15
C SER A 208 -0.37 -18.78 14.66
N MET A 209 -1.38 -18.95 13.81
CA MET A 209 -1.21 -19.13 12.37
C MET A 209 -2.46 -18.72 11.60
N ILE A 210 -2.24 -18.10 10.44
CA ILE A 210 -3.26 -17.91 9.41
C ILE A 210 -2.79 -18.64 8.17
N ARG A 211 -3.69 -19.33 7.47
CA ARG A 211 -3.35 -20.11 6.29
C ARG A 211 -4.52 -20.14 5.32
N LYS A 212 -4.21 -20.39 4.04
CA LYS A 212 -5.19 -20.40 2.96
C LYS A 212 -6.04 -19.12 2.92
N MET A 213 -5.44 -17.98 3.26
CA MET A 213 -6.10 -16.69 3.10
C MET A 213 -6.32 -16.45 1.60
N ASP A 214 -7.55 -16.60 1.13
CA ASP A 214 -7.95 -16.30 -0.25
C ASP A 214 -8.69 -14.97 -0.26
N GLY A 215 -7.94 -13.91 -0.55
CA GLY A 215 -8.47 -12.57 -0.80
C GLY A 215 -8.10 -12.07 -2.19
N ARG A 216 -7.83 -12.97 -3.14
CA ARG A 216 -7.38 -12.62 -4.50
C ARG A 216 -8.38 -11.72 -5.22
N GLU A 217 -9.68 -12.02 -5.12
CA GLU A 217 -10.73 -11.17 -5.69
C GLU A 217 -10.64 -9.74 -5.15
N LEU A 218 -10.56 -9.58 -3.83
CA LEU A 218 -10.45 -8.25 -3.20
C LEU A 218 -9.18 -7.52 -3.68
N LEU A 219 -8.03 -8.20 -3.66
CA LEU A 219 -6.75 -7.64 -4.09
C LEU A 219 -6.78 -7.25 -5.58
N GLU A 220 -7.27 -8.11 -6.45
CA GLU A 220 -7.43 -7.82 -7.88
C GLU A 220 -8.29 -6.57 -8.07
N LYS A 221 -9.39 -6.44 -7.32
CA LYS A 221 -10.32 -5.31 -7.46
C LYS A 221 -9.77 -3.99 -6.94
N ILE A 222 -9.10 -3.98 -5.79
CA ILE A 222 -8.52 -2.75 -5.25
C ILE A 222 -7.23 -2.35 -5.99
N ASN A 223 -6.53 -3.31 -6.60
CA ASN A 223 -5.37 -3.06 -7.45
C ASN A 223 -5.74 -2.87 -8.94
N GLN A 224 -6.99 -3.11 -9.35
CA GLN A 224 -7.43 -2.96 -10.74
C GLN A 224 -7.25 -1.53 -11.27
N SER A 225 -7.06 -0.53 -10.40
CA SER A 225 -6.95 0.88 -10.76
C SER A 225 -5.53 1.40 -11.07
N ILE A 226 -4.50 0.55 -11.03
CA ILE A 226 -3.08 0.97 -11.18
C ILE A 226 -2.28 0.25 -12.27
N HIS A 227 -2.93 -0.57 -13.11
CA HIS A 227 -2.25 -1.30 -14.17
C HIS A 227 -2.85 -0.97 -15.53
N THR A 228 -2.06 -0.28 -16.34
CA THR A 228 -2.20 -0.10 -17.78
C THR A 228 -1.18 -1.00 -18.45
N THR A 229 -1.62 -1.69 -19.50
CA THR A 229 -0.78 -2.60 -20.28
C THR A 229 -0.12 -1.88 -21.45
N LEU A 230 1.02 -2.40 -21.92
CA LEU A 230 1.69 -1.92 -23.13
C LEU A 230 0.72 -1.87 -24.34
N LYS A 231 -0.15 -2.88 -24.46
CA LYS A 231 -1.12 -2.96 -25.57
C LYS A 231 -2.15 -1.83 -25.55
N GLU A 232 -2.62 -1.43 -24.37
CA GLU A 232 -3.55 -0.31 -24.22
C GLU A 232 -2.87 1.00 -24.62
N VAL A 233 -1.60 1.17 -24.23
CA VAL A 233 -0.79 2.33 -24.64
C VAL A 233 -0.60 2.38 -26.15
N GLU A 234 -0.21 1.26 -26.77
CA GLU A 234 -0.03 1.16 -28.21
C GLU A 234 -1.33 1.48 -28.95
N THR A 235 -2.45 0.94 -28.47
CA THR A 235 -3.77 1.19 -29.05
C THR A 235 -4.11 2.67 -28.98
N ALA A 236 -3.99 3.30 -27.80
CA ALA A 236 -4.28 4.72 -27.62
C ALA A 236 -3.42 5.63 -28.50
N ILE A 237 -2.13 5.32 -28.66
CA ILE A 237 -1.24 6.09 -29.55
C ILE A 237 -1.68 5.94 -31.01
N THR A 238 -1.99 4.73 -31.46
CA THR A 238 -2.46 4.50 -32.85
C THR A 238 -3.82 5.10 -33.14
N GLU A 239 -4.73 5.17 -32.14
CA GLU A 239 -6.03 5.85 -32.26
C GLU A 239 -5.89 7.37 -32.41
N GLN A 240 -4.78 7.97 -31.95
CA GLN A 240 -4.44 9.37 -32.25
C GLN A 240 -3.86 9.55 -33.68
N GLY A 241 -3.81 8.50 -34.48
CA GLY A 241 -3.32 8.51 -35.86
C GLY A 241 -1.79 8.51 -35.97
N LEU A 242 -1.08 8.02 -34.94
CA LEU A 242 0.37 7.87 -34.95
C LEU A 242 0.73 6.42 -35.29
N GLU A 243 1.65 6.22 -36.25
CA GLU A 243 2.14 4.90 -36.63
C GLU A 243 3.35 4.51 -35.77
N LEU A 244 3.32 3.29 -35.22
CA LEU A 244 4.40 2.73 -34.42
C LEU A 244 5.24 1.79 -35.29
N GLU A 245 6.47 2.18 -35.58
CA GLU A 245 7.40 1.39 -36.38
C GLU A 245 8.44 0.69 -35.50
N GLU A 246 8.90 -0.51 -35.89
CA GLU A 246 9.97 -1.19 -35.17
C GLU A 246 11.29 -0.43 -35.32
N PRO A 247 12.00 -0.12 -34.23
CA PRO A 247 13.18 0.71 -34.32
C PRO A 247 14.45 -0.13 -34.45
N ASP A 248 15.39 0.33 -35.28
CA ASP A 248 16.76 -0.20 -35.34
C ASP A 248 17.68 0.71 -34.52
N LEU A 249 17.73 0.49 -33.21
CA LEU A 249 18.48 1.31 -32.25
C LEU A 249 19.72 0.58 -31.72
N PRO A 250 20.84 1.29 -31.53
CA PRO A 250 22.03 0.71 -30.94
C PRO A 250 21.80 0.41 -29.45
N SER A 251 22.40 -0.69 -28.96
CA SER A 251 22.26 -1.17 -27.57
C SER A 251 22.75 -0.22 -26.47
N GLY A 252 23.42 0.89 -26.84
CA GLY A 252 23.87 1.93 -25.92
C GLY A 252 22.98 3.17 -25.85
N ASN A 253 21.79 3.15 -26.44
CA ASN A 253 20.88 4.30 -26.39
C ASN A 253 20.28 4.45 -24.97
N ALA A 254 20.44 5.65 -24.39
CA ALA A 254 20.02 5.96 -23.02
C ALA A 254 18.50 5.83 -22.79
N PHE A 255 17.67 5.89 -23.83
CA PHE A 255 16.21 5.81 -23.71
C PHE A 255 15.67 4.37 -23.76
N ILE A 256 16.49 3.39 -24.17
CA ILE A 256 16.11 1.96 -24.25
C ILE A 256 16.83 1.08 -23.22
N GLN A 257 17.50 1.70 -22.24
CA GLN A 257 18.21 0.96 -21.20
C GLN A 257 17.23 0.32 -20.20
N GLU A 258 17.65 -0.73 -19.53
CA GLU A 258 16.87 -1.32 -18.45
C GLU A 258 16.79 -0.36 -17.25
N LEU A 259 15.59 -0.17 -16.72
CA LEU A 259 15.31 0.70 -15.57
C LEU A 259 14.65 -0.12 -14.47
N ASN A 260 15.30 -0.21 -13.30
CA ASN A 260 14.82 -0.96 -12.14
C ASN A 260 14.33 -2.38 -12.54
N ASP A 261 15.19 -3.12 -13.24
CA ASP A 261 14.96 -4.47 -13.80
C ASP A 261 13.82 -4.57 -14.85
N VAL A 262 13.38 -3.45 -15.43
CA VAL A 262 12.36 -3.40 -16.49
C VAL A 262 12.96 -2.88 -17.80
N SER A 263 12.88 -3.72 -18.84
CA SER A 263 13.25 -3.34 -20.21
C SER A 263 12.06 -2.69 -20.93
N PRO A 264 12.28 -1.62 -21.71
CA PRO A 264 11.21 -0.99 -22.49
C PRO A 264 10.90 -1.75 -23.76
N LYS A 265 9.71 -1.49 -24.31
CA LYS A 265 9.44 -1.66 -25.72
C LYS A 265 9.68 -0.34 -26.45
N ALA A 266 10.49 -0.37 -27.50
CA ALA A 266 10.84 0.80 -28.28
C ALA A 266 10.12 0.81 -29.63
N TYR A 267 9.82 2.03 -30.12
CA TYR A 267 9.21 2.31 -31.42
C TYR A 267 9.84 3.54 -32.08
N PHE A 268 9.62 3.69 -33.39
CA PHE A 268 9.73 4.98 -34.07
C PHE A 268 8.36 5.58 -34.36
N ILE A 269 8.25 6.90 -34.14
CA ILE A 269 7.18 7.76 -34.67
C ILE A 269 7.89 8.93 -35.37
N ASP A 270 7.67 9.10 -36.67
CA ASP A 270 8.35 10.12 -37.48
C ASP A 270 9.89 10.06 -37.36
N GLU A 271 10.47 8.86 -37.43
CA GLU A 271 11.93 8.61 -37.26
C GLU A 271 12.48 9.06 -35.89
N ARG A 272 11.62 9.18 -34.87
CA ARG A 272 12.00 9.56 -33.50
C ARG A 272 11.68 8.47 -32.51
N THR A 273 12.60 8.24 -31.59
CA THR A 273 12.50 7.16 -30.61
C THR A 273 11.40 7.43 -29.60
N LEU A 274 10.47 6.49 -29.51
CA LEU A 274 9.53 6.33 -28.41
C LEU A 274 9.96 5.10 -27.61
N SER A 275 10.04 5.21 -26.29
CA SER A 275 10.31 4.08 -25.39
C SER A 275 9.20 3.99 -24.34
N ILE A 276 8.56 2.84 -24.24
CA ILE A 276 7.45 2.57 -23.32
C ILE A 276 7.90 1.49 -22.33
N TYR A 277 7.86 1.83 -21.05
CA TYR A 277 8.12 0.91 -19.94
C TYR A 277 6.80 0.56 -19.27
N GLU A 278 6.53 -0.73 -19.13
CA GLU A 278 5.40 -1.25 -18.37
C GLU A 278 5.92 -1.83 -17.05
N PHE A 279 5.79 -1.06 -15.98
CA PHE A 279 6.22 -1.52 -14.65
C PHE A 279 5.15 -2.39 -13.99
N PRO A 280 5.51 -3.23 -13.01
CA PRO A 280 4.52 -3.96 -12.22
C PRO A 280 3.59 -3.06 -11.41
N THR A 281 4.09 -1.89 -10.96
CA THR A 281 3.36 -0.96 -10.10
C THR A 281 3.75 0.49 -10.38
N VAL A 282 2.94 1.44 -9.90
CA VAL A 282 3.24 2.89 -9.94
C VAL A 282 4.54 3.20 -9.21
N GLN A 283 4.77 2.58 -8.04
CA GLN A 283 5.99 2.79 -7.27
C GLN A 283 7.23 2.22 -7.98
N ALA A 284 7.11 1.08 -8.67
CA ALA A 284 8.18 0.54 -9.48
C ALA A 284 8.51 1.46 -10.66
N ARG A 285 7.50 2.12 -11.26
CA ARG A 285 7.69 3.16 -12.28
C ARG A 285 8.39 4.40 -11.72
N GLU A 286 8.03 4.85 -10.51
CA GLU A 286 8.73 5.97 -9.85
C GLU A 286 10.20 5.65 -9.59
N LYS A 287 10.51 4.46 -9.07
CA LYS A 287 11.89 3.98 -8.94
C LYS A 287 12.60 3.85 -10.28
N GLY A 288 11.89 3.42 -11.33
CA GLY A 288 12.41 3.40 -12.70
C GLY A 288 12.78 4.79 -13.21
N MET A 289 12.00 5.82 -12.86
CA MET A 289 12.34 7.21 -13.16
C MET A 289 13.59 7.67 -12.40
N GLU A 290 13.65 7.40 -11.09
CA GLU A 290 14.84 7.72 -10.27
C GLU A 290 16.10 7.06 -10.84
N ASP A 291 16.01 5.79 -11.25
CA ASP A 291 17.10 5.03 -11.87
C ASP A 291 17.51 5.63 -13.24
N PHE A 292 16.55 6.11 -14.03
CA PHE A 292 16.86 6.83 -15.28
C PHE A 292 17.63 8.13 -15.00
N GLU A 293 17.18 8.93 -14.03
CA GLU A 293 17.84 10.17 -13.65
C GLU A 293 19.25 9.92 -13.11
N GLU A 294 19.45 8.89 -12.28
CA GLU A 294 20.75 8.50 -11.75
C GLU A 294 21.70 8.04 -12.87
N LYS A 295 21.27 7.09 -13.71
CA LYS A 295 22.07 6.55 -14.81
C LYS A 295 22.45 7.62 -15.83
N THR A 296 21.59 8.61 -16.03
CA THR A 296 21.81 9.68 -17.02
C THR A 296 22.38 10.97 -16.44
N ALA A 297 22.64 11.06 -15.13
CA ALA A 297 23.08 12.28 -14.46
C ALA A 297 24.36 12.91 -15.05
N THR A 298 25.28 12.09 -15.56
CA THR A 298 26.53 12.55 -16.21
C THR A 298 26.45 12.58 -17.74
N MET A 299 25.31 12.18 -18.31
CA MET A 299 25.11 12.12 -19.76
C MET A 299 24.55 13.44 -20.29
N ARG A 300 24.97 13.82 -21.50
CA ARG A 300 24.33 14.92 -22.22
C ARG A 300 23.17 14.36 -23.04
N LEU A 301 21.98 14.35 -22.44
CA LEU A 301 20.77 13.88 -23.12
C LEU A 301 20.32 14.87 -24.21
N VAL A 302 19.76 14.31 -25.27
CA VAL A 302 18.98 15.06 -26.26
C VAL A 302 17.63 15.48 -25.65
N PRO A 303 17.00 16.56 -26.16
CA PRO A 303 15.67 16.96 -25.72
C PRO A 303 14.67 15.81 -25.86
N HIS A 304 13.87 15.59 -24.83
CA HIS A 304 12.85 14.56 -24.80
C HIS A 304 11.67 15.02 -23.94
N GLU A 305 10.51 14.46 -24.23
CA GLU A 305 9.32 14.58 -23.39
C GLU A 305 9.10 13.28 -22.63
N THR A 306 8.52 13.43 -21.45
CA THR A 306 8.24 12.33 -20.54
C THR A 306 6.75 12.32 -20.22
N TYR A 307 6.13 11.16 -20.38
CA TYR A 307 4.72 10.95 -20.09
C TYR A 307 4.55 9.78 -19.13
N THR A 308 3.58 9.89 -18.23
CA THR A 308 3.30 8.86 -17.24
C THR A 308 1.79 8.65 -17.11
N ASN A 309 1.36 7.40 -17.05
CA ASN A 309 0.00 7.01 -16.64
C ASN A 309 0.11 5.71 -15.83
N LYS A 310 -0.39 5.71 -14.60
CA LYS A 310 -0.32 4.55 -13.68
C LYS A 310 1.09 3.94 -13.65
N ASN A 311 1.26 2.68 -14.03
CA ASN A 311 2.54 1.95 -14.07
C ASN A 311 3.35 2.17 -15.36
N ILE A 312 2.88 2.99 -16.29
CA ILE A 312 3.54 3.29 -17.56
C ILE A 312 4.46 4.51 -17.42
N LEU A 313 5.67 4.39 -17.97
CA LEU A 313 6.59 5.48 -18.21
C LEU A 313 6.94 5.51 -19.70
N VAL A 314 6.78 6.66 -20.33
CA VAL A 314 7.08 6.88 -21.75
C VAL A 314 8.08 8.00 -21.91
N PHE A 315 9.10 7.76 -22.74
CA PHE A 315 10.00 8.80 -23.24
C PHE A 315 9.82 8.96 -24.75
N TYR A 316 9.71 10.19 -25.23
CA TYR A 316 9.70 10.51 -26.66
C TYR A 316 10.76 11.56 -27.00
N VAL A 317 11.67 11.21 -27.92
CA VAL A 317 12.90 11.97 -28.18
C VAL A 317 12.70 12.95 -29.34
N GLU A 318 13.03 14.22 -29.13
CA GLU A 318 12.99 15.26 -30.18
C GLU A 318 11.66 15.36 -30.95
N GLY A 319 10.55 15.09 -30.28
CA GLY A 319 9.21 15.19 -30.86
C GLY A 319 8.79 16.63 -31.20
N ASN A 320 8.02 16.79 -32.27
CA ASN A 320 7.38 18.07 -32.58
C ASN A 320 6.15 18.30 -31.67
N GLU A 321 5.70 19.56 -31.57
CA GLU A 321 4.60 19.94 -30.67
C GLU A 321 3.28 19.17 -30.95
N GLU A 322 2.96 18.92 -32.22
CA GLU A 322 1.75 18.19 -32.61
C GLU A 322 1.80 16.73 -32.14
N THR A 323 2.91 16.03 -32.44
CA THR A 323 3.11 14.64 -32.04
C THR A 323 3.18 14.52 -30.51
N ASN A 324 3.87 15.43 -29.83
CA ASN A 324 3.94 15.47 -28.37
C ASN A 324 2.56 15.63 -27.72
N ASN A 325 1.71 16.48 -28.30
CA ASN A 325 0.34 16.66 -27.82
C ASN A 325 -0.50 15.40 -28.03
N LYS A 326 -0.40 14.74 -29.18
CA LYS A 326 -1.10 13.47 -29.45
C LYS A 326 -0.67 12.36 -28.47
N ILE A 327 0.63 12.19 -28.25
CA ILE A 327 1.15 11.21 -27.28
C ILE A 327 0.68 11.56 -25.88
N LYS A 328 0.79 12.83 -25.47
CA LYS A 328 0.30 13.28 -24.16
C LYS A 328 -1.17 12.93 -23.98
N THR A 329 -2.03 13.27 -24.94
CA THR A 329 -3.46 12.95 -24.91
C THR A 329 -3.66 11.44 -24.79
N ALA A 330 -3.05 10.63 -25.66
CA ALA A 330 -3.14 9.17 -25.63
C ALA A 330 -2.77 8.59 -24.26
N ILE A 331 -1.66 9.06 -23.67
CA ILE A 331 -1.18 8.55 -22.39
C ILE A 331 -2.01 9.05 -21.22
N THR A 332 -2.32 10.35 -21.15
CA THR A 332 -2.99 10.93 -19.97
C THR A 332 -4.49 10.67 -19.90
N GLU A 333 -5.13 10.34 -21.02
CA GLU A 333 -6.57 10.04 -21.10
C GLU A 333 -6.88 8.54 -21.07
N LEU A 334 -5.88 7.67 -20.93
CA LEU A 334 -6.05 6.23 -20.70
C LEU A 334 -6.70 5.98 -19.32
N GLU A 335 -7.97 5.55 -19.33
CA GLU A 335 -8.78 5.25 -18.14
C GLU A 335 -8.45 3.90 -17.47
#